data_AF-A0A2W4XEH1-F1
#
_entry.id   AF-A0A2W4XEH1-F1
#
_cell.length_a   1.000
_cell.length_b   1.000
_cell.length_c   1.000
_cell.angle_alpha   90.00
_cell.angle_beta   90.00
_cell.angle_gamma   90.00
#
_symmetry.space_group_name_H-M   'P 1'
#
loop_
_entity.id
_entity.type
_entity.pdbx_description
1 polymer ?
#
loop_
_entity_poly.entity_id
_entity_poly.type
_entity_poly.pdbx_seq_one_letter_code
_entity_poly.pdbx_strand_id
1 'polypeptide(L)'
;MKLGTIWRVVWPERGPLFAVVGGIVSLLGDFASFLGNIASPQLLLWPAVGLAGLLAWFCLGRVTAVPAGAEPAVETAAVQCRECDAFRVMLFASAGVVLLLLAGQGTTATERIGAQLGLIQQDVAAIRDDTTAIRDVTASSELVRNPRSAEDFFRNAWIHNMVRRDAQSAWTSIQGLYERHTPNKLDAAELYFNAGRAFVAREQLLNQMIAIGRQRRDASMLVMAARNVDTNEQAYTLLDEARAIDPELPFTHWDPFRTQFVGLVPGGTPEQQLEQSRRSLAGAETFLEVAGRKPVASYHYQPQHAPDMESFVRSQIDTYRGTVRNWEQVVQGRGRL
;
A
#
# COMPACT_ATOMS: atom_id res chain seq x y z
N MET A 1 14.75 -14.63 44.28
CA MET A 1 14.49 -14.84 42.84
C MET A 1 15.73 -14.44 42.06
N LYS A 2 16.23 -15.28 41.15
CA LYS A 2 17.39 -14.94 40.31
C LYS A 2 16.91 -14.10 39.13
N LEU A 3 17.42 -12.88 38.98
CA LEU A 3 17.12 -11.96 37.86
C LEU A 3 17.24 -12.64 36.47
N GLY A 4 18.17 -13.60 36.34
CA GLY A 4 18.38 -14.38 35.11
C GLY A 4 17.19 -15.26 34.71
N THR A 5 16.40 -15.76 35.66
CA THR A 5 15.21 -16.59 35.34
C THR A 5 14.08 -15.73 34.78
N ILE A 6 13.89 -14.51 35.30
CA ILE A 6 12.91 -13.53 34.79
C ILE A 6 13.31 -13.06 33.39
N TRP A 7 14.61 -12.82 33.16
CA TRP A 7 15.12 -12.45 31.85
C TRP A 7 14.86 -13.52 30.79
N ARG A 8 15.00 -14.81 31.14
CA ARG A 8 14.69 -15.94 30.23
C ARG A 8 13.20 -16.11 29.92
N VAL A 9 12.31 -15.63 30.80
CA VAL A 9 10.87 -15.54 30.51
C VAL A 9 10.61 -14.49 29.42
N VAL A 10 11.34 -13.38 29.40
CA VAL A 10 11.17 -12.33 28.38
C VAL A 10 11.94 -12.65 27.09
N TRP A 11 13.13 -13.27 27.20
CA TRP A 11 14.05 -13.51 26.09
C TRP A 11 14.64 -14.94 26.14
N PRO A 12 14.03 -15.94 25.47
CA PRO A 12 14.58 -17.29 25.44
C PRO A 12 15.79 -17.39 24.50
N GLU A 13 16.86 -18.08 24.95
CA GLU A 13 18.14 -18.19 24.22
C GLU A 13 18.04 -18.99 22.90
N ARG A 14 16.96 -19.75 22.66
CA ARG A 14 16.71 -20.49 21.41
C ARG A 14 15.21 -20.59 21.10
N GLY A 15 14.78 -19.93 20.03
CA GLY A 15 13.42 -20.02 19.47
C GLY A 15 13.30 -19.20 18.17
N PRO A 16 12.34 -19.51 17.28
CA PRO A 16 12.24 -18.89 15.95
C PRO A 16 11.70 -17.46 16.09
N LEU A 17 12.60 -16.53 16.39
CA LEU A 17 12.32 -15.08 16.46
C LEU A 17 11.58 -14.59 15.20
N PHE A 18 11.84 -15.18 14.03
CA PHE A 18 11.16 -14.84 12.78
C PHE A 18 9.67 -15.24 12.71
N ALA A 19 9.24 -16.34 13.35
CA ALA A 19 7.83 -16.75 13.34
C ALA A 19 7.00 -15.90 14.32
N VAL A 20 7.60 -15.52 15.45
CA VAL A 20 6.96 -14.65 16.46
C VAL A 20 6.89 -13.20 15.93
N VAL A 21 7.96 -12.69 15.32
CA VAL A 21 7.96 -11.35 14.70
C VAL A 21 7.01 -11.29 13.50
N GLY A 22 6.98 -12.31 12.64
CA GLY A 22 6.03 -12.37 11.51
C GLY A 22 4.56 -12.45 11.96
N GLY A 23 4.26 -13.22 13.01
CA GLY A 23 2.93 -13.27 13.62
C GLY A 23 2.52 -11.95 14.26
N ILE A 24 3.45 -11.25 14.91
CA ILE A 24 3.23 -9.92 15.50
C ILE A 24 2.99 -8.87 14.41
N VAL A 25 3.73 -8.90 13.30
CA VAL A 25 3.54 -7.96 12.18
C VAL A 25 2.19 -8.19 11.49
N SER A 26 1.76 -9.44 11.31
CA SER A 26 0.44 -9.76 10.76
C SER A 26 -0.69 -9.32 11.71
N LEU A 27 -0.53 -9.58 13.02
CA LEU A 27 -1.48 -9.13 14.04
C LEU A 27 -1.54 -7.60 14.13
N LEU A 28 -0.41 -6.90 14.03
CA LEU A 28 -0.34 -5.44 14.03
C LEU A 28 -0.97 -4.85 12.75
N GLY A 29 -0.86 -5.51 11.60
CA GLY A 29 -1.57 -5.13 10.38
C GLY A 29 -3.09 -5.24 10.52
N ASP A 30 -3.57 -6.35 11.07
CA ASP A 30 -5.00 -6.57 11.34
C ASP A 30 -5.52 -5.64 12.46
N PHE A 31 -4.72 -5.40 13.50
CA PHE A 31 -5.06 -4.47 14.59
C PHE A 31 -5.05 -3.00 14.14
N ALA A 32 -4.14 -2.59 13.26
CA ALA A 32 -4.12 -1.23 12.71
C ALA A 32 -5.37 -0.95 11.86
N SER A 33 -5.80 -1.94 11.06
CA SER A 33 -7.06 -1.89 10.30
C SER A 33 -8.30 -1.82 11.22
N PHE A 34 -8.24 -2.43 12.41
CA PHE A 34 -9.31 -2.41 13.40
C PHE A 34 -9.33 -1.12 14.25
N LEU A 35 -8.15 -0.63 14.67
CA LEU A 35 -7.97 0.61 15.44
C LEU A 35 -8.38 1.85 14.63
N GLY A 36 -8.20 1.84 13.31
CA GLY A 36 -8.66 2.91 12.42
C GLY A 36 -10.19 3.11 12.40
N ASN A 37 -10.98 2.17 12.91
CA ASN A 37 -12.44 2.21 12.92
C ASN A 37 -13.06 2.53 14.31
N ILE A 38 -12.25 2.72 15.36
CA ILE A 38 -12.75 2.89 16.73
C ILE A 38 -12.42 4.28 17.25
N ALA A 39 -13.46 5.05 17.58
CA ALA A 39 -13.35 6.44 18.04
C ALA A 39 -12.58 6.63 19.37
N SER A 40 -12.23 5.54 20.07
CA SER A 40 -11.49 5.56 21.33
C SER A 40 -10.55 4.35 21.47
N PRO A 41 -9.28 4.44 21.04
CA PRO A 41 -8.27 3.37 21.19
C PRO A 41 -8.06 2.90 22.64
N GLN A 42 -8.34 3.80 23.58
CA GLN A 42 -8.21 3.60 25.02
C GLN A 42 -9.11 2.48 25.55
N LEU A 43 -10.29 2.28 24.94
CA LEU A 43 -11.29 1.28 25.36
C LEU A 43 -10.86 -0.17 25.09
N LEU A 44 -9.95 -0.39 24.13
CA LEU A 44 -9.36 -1.71 23.82
C LEU A 44 -8.02 -1.94 24.52
N LEU A 45 -7.30 -0.86 24.86
CA LEU A 45 -6.03 -0.94 25.56
C LEU A 45 -6.19 -1.55 26.96
N TRP A 46 -7.24 -1.15 27.69
CA TRP A 46 -7.47 -1.63 29.07
C TRP A 46 -7.75 -3.14 29.16
N PRO A 47 -8.60 -3.75 28.33
CA PRO A 47 -8.75 -5.20 28.28
C PRO A 47 -7.46 -5.93 27.88
N ALA A 48 -6.69 -5.40 26.91
CA ALA A 48 -5.44 -6.01 26.46
C ALA A 48 -4.35 -5.98 27.56
N VAL A 49 -4.20 -4.84 28.25
CA VAL A 49 -3.31 -4.69 29.41
C VAL A 49 -3.77 -5.58 30.56
N GLY A 50 -5.08 -5.67 30.81
CA GLY A 50 -5.65 -6.57 31.83
C GLY A 50 -5.37 -8.04 31.53
N LEU A 51 -5.53 -8.47 30.28
CA LEU A 51 -5.23 -9.83 29.85
C LEU A 51 -3.73 -10.14 29.92
N ALA A 52 -2.88 -9.20 29.50
CA ALA A 52 -1.43 -9.34 29.60
C ALA A 52 -0.96 -9.44 31.06
N GLY A 53 -1.54 -8.65 31.97
CA GLY A 53 -1.29 -8.73 33.41
C GLY A 53 -1.72 -10.07 34.02
N LEU A 54 -2.89 -10.59 33.63
CA LEU A 54 -3.36 -11.92 34.04
C LEU A 54 -2.42 -13.03 33.57
N LEU A 55 -1.98 -13.00 32.31
CA LEU A 55 -1.04 -13.97 31.77
C LEU A 55 0.35 -13.87 32.42
N ALA A 56 0.80 -12.64 32.74
CA ALA A 56 2.02 -12.41 33.51
C ALA A 56 1.94 -13.05 34.89
N TRP A 57 0.80 -12.89 35.57
CA TRP A 57 0.56 -13.48 36.89
C TRP A 57 0.61 -15.01 36.88
N PHE A 58 -0.03 -15.66 35.89
CA PHE A 58 0.02 -17.11 35.73
C PHE A 58 1.42 -17.63 35.38
N CYS A 59 2.14 -16.96 34.49
CA CYS A 59 3.51 -17.33 34.13
C CYS A 59 4.47 -17.15 35.31
N LEU A 60 4.40 -16.02 36.02
CA LEU A 60 5.23 -15.77 37.20
C LEU A 60 4.94 -16.76 38.32
N GLY A 61 3.67 -17.08 38.59
CA GLY A 61 3.30 -18.08 39.60
C GLY A 61 3.91 -19.47 39.36
N ARG A 62 3.97 -19.90 38.08
CA ARG A 62 4.63 -21.16 37.67
C ARG A 62 6.15 -21.10 37.82
N VAL A 63 6.77 -19.98 37.44
CA VAL A 63 8.23 -19.79 37.50
C VAL A 63 8.72 -19.61 38.95
N THR A 64 7.93 -18.97 39.82
CA THR A 64 8.26 -18.80 41.24
C THR A 64 8.06 -20.05 42.09
N ALA A 65 7.29 -21.02 41.59
CA ALA A 65 7.10 -22.33 42.24
C ALA A 65 8.30 -23.27 42.05
N VAL A 66 9.26 -22.92 41.20
CA VAL A 66 10.49 -23.72 41.00
C VAL A 66 11.47 -23.43 42.14
N PRO A 67 11.89 -24.45 42.92
CA PRO A 67 12.80 -24.26 44.04
C PRO A 67 14.17 -23.77 43.56
N ALA A 68 14.79 -22.88 44.33
CA ALA A 68 16.09 -22.32 43.99
C ALA A 68 17.16 -23.43 44.00
N GLY A 69 17.76 -23.71 42.82
CA GLY A 69 18.74 -24.79 42.64
C GLY A 69 18.19 -26.04 41.97
N ALA A 70 16.96 -25.99 41.40
CA ALA A 70 16.42 -27.04 40.56
C ALA A 70 17.31 -27.32 39.34
N GLU A 71 17.23 -28.54 38.81
CA GLU A 71 17.96 -28.92 37.61
C GLU A 71 17.62 -28.00 36.41
N PRO A 72 18.59 -27.71 35.53
CA PRO A 72 18.38 -26.81 34.39
C PRO A 72 17.20 -27.19 33.50
N ALA A 73 16.89 -28.48 33.39
CA ALA A 73 15.76 -29.02 32.62
C ALA A 73 14.39 -28.67 33.23
N VAL A 74 14.31 -28.57 34.56
CA VAL A 74 13.09 -28.20 35.28
C VAL A 74 12.86 -26.68 35.17
N GLU A 75 13.94 -25.90 35.21
CA GLU A 75 13.90 -24.45 34.98
C GLU A 75 13.48 -24.11 33.52
N THR A 76 13.98 -24.84 32.51
CA THR A 76 13.56 -24.61 31.11
C THR A 76 12.12 -25.04 30.85
N ALA A 77 11.68 -26.17 31.40
CA ALA A 77 10.29 -26.62 31.26
C ALA A 77 9.28 -25.64 31.89
N ALA A 78 9.64 -25.02 33.01
CA ALA A 78 8.79 -24.00 33.66
C ALA A 78 8.68 -22.70 32.84
N VAL A 79 9.69 -22.39 32.01
CA VAL A 79 9.79 -21.16 31.20
C VAL A 79 9.27 -21.35 29.75
N GLN A 80 9.11 -22.59 29.30
CA GLN A 80 8.57 -22.97 27.98
C GLN A 80 7.14 -23.54 28.09
N CYS A 81 6.33 -23.00 29.00
CA CYS A 81 4.91 -23.36 29.08
C CYS A 81 4.05 -22.47 28.19
N ARG A 82 2.86 -22.99 27.80
CA ARG A 82 1.91 -22.32 26.91
C ARG A 82 1.49 -20.95 27.44
N GLU A 83 1.40 -20.81 28.76
CA GLU A 83 1.05 -19.57 29.45
C GLU A 83 2.16 -18.52 29.34
N CYS A 84 3.43 -18.93 29.44
CA CYS A 84 4.56 -18.02 29.27
C CYS A 84 4.79 -17.64 27.80
N ASP A 85 4.49 -18.53 26.85
CA ASP A 85 4.50 -18.19 25.42
C ASP A 85 3.36 -17.22 25.04
N ALA A 86 2.15 -17.44 25.55
CA ALA A 86 1.04 -16.51 25.37
C ALA A 86 1.32 -15.13 26.01
N PHE A 87 1.95 -15.12 27.19
CA PHE A 87 2.41 -13.89 27.83
C PHE A 87 3.45 -13.15 26.97
N ARG A 88 4.45 -13.85 26.42
CA ARG A 88 5.46 -13.24 25.51
C ARG A 88 4.81 -12.60 24.29
N VAL A 89 3.92 -13.33 23.61
CA VAL A 89 3.22 -12.81 22.42
C VAL A 89 2.43 -11.56 22.77
N MET A 90 1.68 -11.58 23.87
CA MET A 90 0.91 -10.41 24.32
C MET A 90 1.80 -9.25 24.78
N LEU A 91 2.94 -9.54 25.42
CA LEU A 91 3.91 -8.53 25.85
C LEU A 91 4.51 -7.81 24.64
N PHE A 92 4.95 -8.56 23.62
CA PHE A 92 5.52 -7.96 22.41
C PHE A 92 4.46 -7.27 21.55
N ALA A 93 3.24 -7.82 21.45
CA ALA A 93 2.13 -7.15 20.79
C ALA A 93 1.76 -5.83 21.50
N SER A 94 1.69 -5.84 22.84
CA SER A 94 1.40 -4.64 23.64
C SER A 94 2.53 -3.61 23.56
N ALA A 95 3.79 -4.05 23.61
CA ALA A 95 4.94 -3.18 23.39
C ALA A 95 4.94 -2.59 21.97
N GLY A 96 4.57 -3.39 20.96
CA GLY A 96 4.37 -2.93 19.58
C GLY A 96 3.26 -1.88 19.47
N VAL A 97 2.11 -2.11 20.11
CA VAL A 97 1.01 -1.14 20.16
C VAL A 97 1.42 0.13 20.92
N VAL A 98 2.13 0.02 22.04
CA VAL A 98 2.64 1.19 22.79
C VAL A 98 3.69 1.94 21.99
N LEU A 99 4.59 1.24 21.28
CA LEU A 99 5.54 1.86 20.35
C LEU A 99 4.83 2.53 19.18
N LEU A 100 3.75 1.96 18.65
CA LEU A 100 2.92 2.58 17.63
C LEU A 100 2.14 3.79 18.17
N LEU A 101 1.69 3.75 19.42
CA LEU A 101 1.06 4.90 20.10
C LEU A 101 2.09 6.00 20.39
N LEU A 102 3.29 5.65 20.82
CA LEU A 102 4.42 6.57 21.01
C LEU A 102 4.93 7.12 19.67
N ALA A 103 4.81 6.34 18.59
CA ALA A 103 5.11 6.73 17.22
C ALA A 103 3.92 7.39 16.49
N GLY A 104 2.75 7.55 17.13
CA GLY A 104 1.54 7.83 16.37
C GLY A 104 0.27 8.20 17.17
N GLN A 105 0.36 9.20 18.04
CA GLN A 105 -0.66 10.26 18.12
C GLN A 105 0.05 11.62 18.12
N GLY A 106 0.31 12.13 16.92
CA GLY A 106 0.87 13.47 16.70
C GLY A 106 2.36 13.46 16.40
N THR A 107 2.70 13.98 15.22
CA THR A 107 4.05 14.24 14.67
C THR A 107 4.82 13.02 14.17
N THR A 108 5.22 13.08 12.90
CA THR A 108 5.89 11.97 12.21
C THR A 108 7.33 11.83 12.72
N ALA A 109 7.81 10.60 12.91
CA ALA A 109 9.17 10.31 13.41
C ALA A 109 10.28 10.97 12.56
N THR A 110 9.99 11.30 11.31
CA THR A 110 10.87 12.01 10.39
C THR A 110 11.09 13.49 10.78
N GLU A 111 10.06 14.17 11.29
CA GLU A 111 10.14 15.57 11.75
C GLU A 111 10.98 15.69 13.03
N ARG A 112 10.87 14.72 13.94
CA ARG A 112 11.62 14.72 15.21
C ARG A 112 13.10 14.44 15.02
N ILE A 113 13.43 13.55 14.07
CA ILE A 113 14.81 13.27 13.67
C ILE A 113 15.40 14.48 12.92
N GLY A 114 14.63 15.14 12.06
CA GLY A 114 15.05 16.38 11.39
C GLY A 114 15.31 17.56 12.35
N ALA A 115 14.49 17.70 13.39
CA ALA A 115 14.66 18.73 14.43
C ALA A 115 15.86 18.45 15.36
N GLN A 116 16.13 17.18 15.70
CA GLN A 116 17.28 16.82 16.53
C GLN A 116 18.62 16.89 15.77
N LEU A 117 18.60 16.81 14.44
CA LEU A 117 19.77 16.94 13.58
C LEU A 117 20.11 18.40 13.22
N GLY A 118 19.39 19.39 13.75
CA GLY A 118 19.73 20.81 13.62
C GLY A 118 19.62 21.39 12.21
N LEU A 119 18.91 20.72 11.29
CA LEU A 119 18.84 21.09 9.86
C LEU A 119 17.74 22.11 9.52
N ILE A 120 16.94 22.55 10.48
CA ILE A 120 15.85 23.51 10.25
C ILE A 120 16.11 24.77 11.08
N GLN A 121 16.97 25.66 10.56
CA GLN A 121 16.97 27.07 10.98
C GLN A 121 16.14 27.88 9.97
N GLN A 122 14.99 28.33 10.46
CA GLN A 122 14.26 29.55 10.10
C GLN A 122 13.99 29.82 8.62
N ASP A 123 12.74 29.58 8.20
CA ASP A 123 12.06 30.55 7.34
C ASP A 123 10.56 30.64 7.71
N VAL A 124 10.19 31.78 8.31
CA VAL A 124 8.86 32.06 8.89
C VAL A 124 7.81 32.40 7.80
N ALA A 125 8.13 32.19 6.52
CA ALA A 125 7.15 32.21 5.44
C ALA A 125 6.38 30.87 5.30
N ALA A 126 7.01 29.73 5.65
CA ALA A 126 6.40 28.40 5.50
C ALA A 126 5.23 28.14 6.45
N ILE A 127 5.17 28.83 7.59
CA ILE A 127 4.11 28.64 8.60
C ILE A 127 2.73 29.14 8.09
N ARG A 128 2.73 30.02 7.06
CA ARG A 128 1.48 30.44 6.42
C ARG A 128 0.92 29.38 5.46
N ASP A 129 1.77 28.55 4.87
CA ASP A 129 1.37 27.39 4.06
C ASP A 129 1.01 26.16 4.93
N ASP A 130 1.57 26.05 6.14
CA ASP A 130 1.24 24.95 7.07
C ASP A 130 -0.11 25.10 7.78
N THR A 131 -0.66 26.32 7.87
CA THR A 131 -2.05 26.50 8.35
C THR A 131 -3.08 26.08 7.30
N THR A 132 -2.74 26.06 6.02
CA THR A 132 -3.54 25.40 4.97
C THR A 132 -3.49 23.88 5.08
N ALA A 133 -2.32 23.27 5.38
CA ALA A 133 -2.20 21.82 5.56
C ALA A 133 -3.01 21.30 6.77
N ILE A 134 -3.06 22.04 7.89
CA ILE A 134 -3.89 21.66 9.06
C ILE A 134 -5.39 21.85 8.77
N ARG A 135 -5.75 22.84 7.93
CA ARG A 135 -7.12 23.02 7.45
C ARG A 135 -7.50 21.92 6.44
N ASP A 136 -6.57 21.42 5.64
CA ASP A 136 -6.78 20.28 4.73
C ASP A 136 -6.99 18.96 5.48
N VAL A 137 -6.29 18.73 6.58
CA VAL A 137 -6.49 17.52 7.40
C VAL A 137 -7.85 17.54 8.12
N THR A 138 -8.37 18.70 8.52
CA THR A 138 -9.73 18.81 9.10
C THR A 138 -10.83 18.91 8.05
N ALA A 139 -10.55 19.49 6.88
CA ALA A 139 -11.44 19.49 5.71
C ALA A 139 -11.52 18.12 5.01
N SER A 140 -10.56 17.20 5.25
CA SER A 140 -10.47 15.87 4.63
C SER A 140 -11.66 14.93 4.86
N SER A 141 -12.59 15.27 5.77
CA SER A 141 -13.82 14.48 6.04
C SER A 141 -15.13 15.23 5.78
N GLU A 142 -15.04 16.53 5.43
CA GLU A 142 -16.20 17.35 5.15
C GLU A 142 -16.60 17.22 3.68
N LEU A 143 -17.85 16.85 3.45
CA LEU A 143 -18.44 16.76 2.13
C LEU A 143 -18.75 18.17 1.61
N VAL A 144 -18.44 18.40 0.34
CA VAL A 144 -18.90 19.58 -0.40
C VAL A 144 -20.40 19.44 -0.61
N ARG A 145 -21.20 20.25 0.09
CA ARG A 145 -22.67 20.16 0.06
C ARG A 145 -23.27 20.38 -1.34
N ASN A 146 -22.63 21.23 -2.15
CA ASN A 146 -23.06 21.58 -3.50
C ASN A 146 -21.88 21.45 -4.48
N PRO A 147 -21.51 20.23 -4.89
CA PRO A 147 -20.35 20.01 -5.77
C PRO A 147 -20.60 20.63 -7.16
N ARG A 148 -19.62 21.37 -7.67
CA ARG A 148 -19.70 22.05 -9.00
C ARG A 148 -18.53 21.72 -9.91
N SER A 149 -17.35 21.49 -9.33
CA SER A 149 -16.15 21.11 -10.07
C SER A 149 -15.97 19.60 -10.08
N ALA A 150 -15.21 19.07 -11.05
CA ALA A 150 -14.84 17.67 -11.07
C ALA A 150 -14.09 17.25 -9.79
N GLU A 151 -13.27 18.14 -9.23
CA GLU A 151 -12.56 17.92 -7.97
C GLU A 151 -13.52 17.83 -6.77
N ASP A 152 -14.59 18.62 -6.73
CA ASP A 152 -15.60 18.53 -5.66
C ASP A 152 -16.31 17.16 -5.68
N PHE A 153 -16.70 16.69 -6.87
CA PHE A 153 -17.32 15.38 -7.02
C PHE A 153 -16.36 14.25 -6.65
N PHE A 154 -15.09 14.35 -7.08
CA PHE A 154 -14.06 13.37 -6.73
C PHE A 154 -13.83 13.34 -5.22
N ARG A 155 -13.67 14.51 -4.58
CA ARG A 155 -13.48 14.63 -3.14
C ARG A 155 -14.64 13.99 -2.37
N ASN A 156 -15.89 14.30 -2.74
CA ASN A 156 -17.05 13.67 -2.11
C ASN A 156 -17.03 12.15 -2.29
N ALA A 157 -16.78 11.66 -3.51
CA ALA A 157 -16.69 10.23 -3.79
C ALA A 157 -15.59 9.55 -2.96
N TRP A 158 -14.41 10.18 -2.87
CA TRP A 158 -13.28 9.67 -2.11
C TRP A 158 -13.57 9.64 -0.61
N ILE A 159 -14.17 10.69 -0.04
CA ILE A 159 -14.58 10.74 1.37
C ILE A 159 -15.61 9.65 1.67
N HIS A 160 -16.61 9.50 0.80
CA HIS A 160 -17.61 8.44 0.97
C HIS A 160 -16.96 7.06 0.95
N ASN A 161 -16.04 6.80 0.02
CA ASN A 161 -15.40 5.50 -0.12
C ASN A 161 -14.38 5.20 1.00
N MET A 162 -13.40 6.09 1.20
CA MET A 162 -12.23 5.83 2.04
C MET A 162 -12.48 6.16 3.52
N VAL A 163 -13.24 7.22 3.81
CA VAL A 163 -13.45 7.69 5.19
C VAL A 163 -14.73 7.12 5.78
N ARG A 164 -15.84 7.21 5.03
CA ARG A 164 -17.17 6.84 5.54
C ARG A 164 -17.56 5.40 5.25
N ARG A 165 -16.83 4.71 4.35
CA ARG A 165 -17.13 3.36 3.86
C ARG A 165 -18.59 3.24 3.34
N ASP A 166 -19.10 4.33 2.78
CA ASP A 166 -20.43 4.44 2.20
C ASP A 166 -20.34 4.22 0.68
N ALA A 167 -20.45 2.95 0.29
CA ALA A 167 -20.33 2.54 -1.11
C ALA A 167 -21.39 3.20 -2.01
N GLN A 168 -22.62 3.38 -1.53
CA GLN A 168 -23.72 3.91 -2.34
C GLN A 168 -23.49 5.38 -2.68
N SER A 169 -23.12 6.18 -1.68
CA SER A 169 -22.84 7.60 -1.89
C SER A 169 -21.53 7.82 -2.66
N ALA A 170 -20.54 6.96 -2.48
CA ALA A 170 -19.32 6.96 -3.28
C ALA A 170 -19.63 6.71 -4.76
N TRP A 171 -20.42 5.66 -5.04
CA TRP A 171 -20.82 5.30 -6.39
C TRP A 171 -21.64 6.41 -7.06
N THR A 172 -22.62 6.96 -6.35
CA THR A 172 -23.44 8.08 -6.86
C THR A 172 -22.58 9.32 -7.16
N SER A 173 -21.64 9.65 -6.28
CA SER A 173 -20.78 10.83 -6.44
C SER A 173 -19.81 10.68 -7.63
N ILE A 174 -19.21 9.50 -7.80
CA ILE A 174 -18.28 9.26 -8.91
C ILE A 174 -19.00 9.11 -10.25
N GLN A 175 -20.22 8.57 -10.27
CA GLN A 175 -21.07 8.64 -11.47
C GLN A 175 -21.41 10.10 -11.81
N GLY A 176 -21.79 10.90 -10.82
CA GLY A 176 -22.05 12.34 -11.02
C GLY A 176 -20.86 13.11 -11.58
N LEU A 177 -19.64 12.74 -11.19
CA LEU A 177 -18.40 13.25 -11.80
C LEU A 177 -18.38 12.98 -13.31
N TYR A 178 -18.54 11.71 -13.70
CA TYR A 178 -18.45 11.27 -15.10
C TYR A 178 -19.71 11.58 -15.91
N GLU A 179 -20.81 12.01 -15.31
CA GLU A 179 -21.96 12.56 -16.03
C GLU A 179 -21.72 14.00 -16.49
N ARG A 180 -20.93 14.77 -15.72
CA ARG A 180 -20.81 16.24 -15.89
C ARG A 180 -19.46 16.70 -16.38
N HIS A 181 -18.42 15.88 -16.20
CA HIS A 181 -17.04 16.26 -16.45
C HIS A 181 -16.29 15.18 -17.25
N THR A 182 -15.07 15.53 -17.64
CA THR A 182 -14.08 14.62 -18.25
C THR A 182 -12.78 14.82 -17.47
N PRO A 183 -12.57 14.12 -16.35
CA PRO A 183 -11.47 14.41 -15.44
C PRO A 183 -10.11 14.06 -16.07
N ASN A 184 -10.03 12.96 -16.85
CA ASN A 184 -8.78 12.33 -17.28
C ASN A 184 -7.78 12.17 -16.12
N LYS A 185 -8.28 11.60 -15.01
CA LYS A 185 -7.51 11.31 -13.80
C LYS A 185 -7.58 9.82 -13.46
N LEU A 186 -6.44 9.23 -13.10
CA LEU A 186 -6.30 7.80 -12.82
C LEU A 186 -6.97 7.40 -11.51
N ASP A 187 -6.83 8.21 -10.46
CA ASP A 187 -7.51 7.96 -9.18
C ASP A 187 -9.03 8.05 -9.31
N ALA A 188 -9.55 8.95 -10.14
CA ALA A 188 -10.98 9.01 -10.44
C ALA A 188 -11.46 7.76 -11.19
N ALA A 189 -10.70 7.28 -12.18
CA ALA A 189 -11.04 6.08 -12.94
C ALA A 189 -10.97 4.81 -12.06
N GLU A 190 -9.95 4.72 -11.21
CA GLU A 190 -9.79 3.65 -10.23
C GLU A 190 -10.92 3.66 -9.20
N LEU A 191 -11.27 4.84 -8.67
CA LEU A 191 -12.38 4.99 -7.73
C LEU A 191 -13.71 4.59 -8.36
N TYR A 192 -13.94 4.93 -9.64
CA TYR A 192 -15.13 4.50 -10.38
C TYR A 192 -15.21 2.98 -10.46
N PHE A 193 -14.11 2.31 -10.82
CA PHE A 193 -14.06 0.85 -10.85
C PHE A 193 -14.31 0.24 -9.47
N ASN A 194 -13.59 0.72 -8.45
CA ASN A 194 -13.66 0.16 -7.10
C ASN A 194 -15.03 0.35 -6.46
N ALA A 195 -15.64 1.54 -6.58
CA ALA A 195 -16.98 1.81 -6.07
C ALA A 195 -18.06 1.05 -6.86
N GLY A 196 -17.92 0.97 -8.19
CA GLY A 196 -18.91 0.33 -9.07
C GLY A 196 -19.02 -1.18 -8.88
N ARG A 197 -17.94 -1.85 -8.44
CA ARG A 197 -17.91 -3.31 -8.22
C ARG A 197 -18.93 -3.82 -7.19
N ALA A 198 -19.42 -2.96 -6.31
CA ALA A 198 -20.46 -3.31 -5.34
C ALA A 198 -21.87 -3.32 -5.95
N PHE A 199 -22.07 -2.68 -7.11
CA PHE A 199 -23.41 -2.42 -7.69
C PHE A 199 -23.59 -3.01 -9.09
N VAL A 200 -22.49 -3.21 -9.81
CA VAL A 200 -22.50 -3.61 -11.23
C VAL A 200 -21.60 -4.83 -11.41
N ALA A 201 -22.05 -5.79 -12.22
CA ALA A 201 -21.22 -6.92 -12.60
C ALA A 201 -19.96 -6.44 -13.34
N ARG A 202 -18.82 -7.11 -13.10
CA ARG A 202 -17.50 -6.70 -13.63
C ARG A 202 -17.53 -6.38 -15.13
N GLU A 203 -18.07 -7.28 -15.95
CA GLU A 203 -18.11 -7.11 -17.41
C GLU A 203 -18.92 -5.87 -17.81
N GLN A 204 -20.09 -5.67 -17.20
CA GLN A 204 -20.92 -4.50 -17.45
C GLN A 204 -20.21 -3.21 -17.00
N LEU A 205 -19.51 -3.24 -15.87
CA LEU A 205 -18.72 -2.10 -15.38
C LEU A 205 -17.57 -1.76 -16.33
N LEU A 206 -16.85 -2.75 -16.85
CA LEU A 206 -15.79 -2.55 -17.84
C LEU A 206 -16.35 -1.96 -19.13
N ASN A 207 -17.48 -2.45 -19.63
CA ASN A 207 -18.14 -1.90 -20.80
C ASN A 207 -18.57 -0.44 -20.59
N GLN A 208 -19.07 -0.09 -19.39
CA GLN A 208 -19.36 1.30 -19.04
C GLN A 208 -18.11 2.18 -19.04
N MET A 209 -17.01 1.72 -18.42
CA MET A 209 -15.76 2.47 -18.39
C MET A 209 -15.18 2.69 -19.79
N ILE A 210 -15.21 1.67 -20.64
CA ILE A 210 -14.77 1.77 -22.05
C ILE A 210 -15.65 2.76 -22.80
N ALA A 211 -16.98 2.70 -22.62
CA ALA A 211 -17.90 3.64 -23.23
C ALA A 211 -17.64 5.08 -22.78
N ILE A 212 -17.44 5.32 -21.48
CA ILE A 212 -17.11 6.64 -20.93
C ILE A 212 -15.78 7.12 -21.52
N GLY A 213 -14.73 6.30 -21.50
CA GLY A 213 -13.41 6.62 -22.04
C GLY A 213 -13.47 7.05 -23.50
N ARG A 214 -14.25 6.34 -24.32
CA ARG A 214 -14.45 6.67 -25.75
C ARG A 214 -15.31 7.90 -25.96
N GLN A 215 -16.47 7.99 -25.32
CA GLN A 215 -17.43 9.08 -25.52
C GLN A 215 -16.88 10.42 -25.01
N ARG A 216 -16.19 10.40 -23.87
CA ARG A 216 -15.65 11.60 -23.23
C ARG A 216 -14.22 11.90 -23.59
N ARG A 217 -13.55 10.99 -24.30
CA ARG A 217 -12.10 11.04 -24.55
C ARG A 217 -11.31 11.11 -23.24
N ASP A 218 -11.63 10.23 -22.30
CA ASP A 218 -10.92 10.08 -21.03
C ASP A 218 -9.94 8.89 -21.14
N ALA A 219 -8.65 9.20 -21.34
CA ALA A 219 -7.61 8.18 -21.49
C ALA A 219 -7.39 7.38 -20.19
N SER A 220 -7.53 8.03 -19.03
CA SER A 220 -7.39 7.37 -17.72
C SER A 220 -8.43 6.28 -17.50
N MET A 221 -9.67 6.49 -17.95
CA MET A 221 -10.73 5.47 -17.96
C MET A 221 -10.36 4.25 -18.82
N LEU A 222 -9.80 4.47 -20.01
CA LEU A 222 -9.37 3.40 -20.90
C LEU A 222 -8.17 2.63 -20.34
N VAL A 223 -7.18 3.33 -19.77
CA VAL A 223 -6.07 2.70 -19.03
C VAL A 223 -6.62 1.83 -17.91
N MET A 224 -7.55 2.34 -17.11
CA MET A 224 -8.11 1.59 -15.99
C MET A 224 -8.92 0.38 -16.43
N ALA A 225 -9.69 0.49 -17.52
CA ALA A 225 -10.35 -0.64 -18.14
C ALA A 225 -9.32 -1.68 -18.64
N ALA A 226 -8.25 -1.24 -19.30
CA ALA A 226 -7.18 -2.11 -19.81
C ALA A 226 -6.49 -2.93 -18.70
N ARG A 227 -6.33 -2.37 -17.48
CA ARG A 227 -5.81 -3.14 -16.34
C ARG A 227 -6.71 -4.31 -15.93
N ASN A 228 -8.01 -4.19 -16.20
CA ASN A 228 -9.03 -5.07 -15.65
C ASN A 228 -9.70 -5.98 -16.71
N VAL A 229 -9.30 -5.93 -17.99
CA VAL A 229 -9.71 -6.93 -19.00
C VAL A 229 -8.89 -8.22 -18.90
N ASP A 230 -9.49 -9.34 -19.32
CA ASP A 230 -8.92 -10.67 -19.12
C ASP A 230 -7.74 -10.99 -20.05
N THR A 231 -7.67 -10.39 -21.24
CA THR A 231 -6.66 -10.72 -22.26
C THR A 231 -5.68 -9.58 -22.53
N ASN A 232 -4.45 -9.92 -22.90
CA ASN A 232 -3.44 -8.94 -23.29
C ASN A 232 -3.81 -8.17 -24.56
N GLU A 233 -4.42 -8.84 -25.52
CA GLU A 233 -4.84 -8.25 -26.78
C GLU A 233 -5.88 -7.12 -26.59
N GLN A 234 -6.89 -7.37 -25.76
CA GLN A 234 -7.90 -6.35 -25.43
C GLN A 234 -7.26 -5.15 -24.72
N ALA A 235 -6.35 -5.40 -23.77
CA ALA A 235 -5.68 -4.32 -23.07
C ALA A 235 -4.79 -3.48 -23.99
N TYR A 236 -4.00 -4.10 -24.88
CA TYR A 236 -3.19 -3.35 -25.84
C TYR A 236 -4.05 -2.47 -26.74
N THR A 237 -5.19 -3.00 -27.21
CA THR A 237 -6.15 -2.21 -28.00
C THR A 237 -6.63 -0.98 -27.23
N LEU A 238 -7.02 -1.16 -25.96
CA LEU A 238 -7.47 -0.05 -25.11
C LEU A 238 -6.35 0.93 -24.76
N LEU A 239 -5.11 0.47 -24.55
CA LEU A 239 -3.96 1.34 -24.28
C LEU A 239 -3.56 2.13 -25.52
N ASP A 240 -3.66 1.55 -26.72
CA ASP A 240 -3.42 2.26 -27.98
C ASP A 240 -4.49 3.33 -28.23
N GLU A 241 -5.76 3.01 -27.97
CA GLU A 241 -6.85 4.00 -27.97
C GLU A 241 -6.61 5.12 -26.96
N ALA A 242 -6.19 4.77 -25.73
CA ALA A 242 -5.86 5.74 -24.69
C ALA A 242 -4.69 6.64 -25.09
N ARG A 243 -3.64 6.08 -25.71
CA ARG A 243 -2.47 6.82 -26.21
C ARG A 243 -2.85 7.78 -27.32
N ALA A 244 -3.81 7.42 -28.18
CA ALA A 244 -4.32 8.31 -29.21
C ALA A 244 -5.14 9.49 -28.65
N ILE A 245 -5.72 9.34 -27.45
CA ILE A 245 -6.42 10.40 -26.74
C ILE A 245 -5.45 11.30 -25.97
N ASP A 246 -4.55 10.71 -25.20
CA ASP A 246 -3.55 11.41 -24.39
C ASP A 246 -2.17 10.74 -24.55
N PRO A 247 -1.36 11.21 -25.51
CA PRO A 247 0.00 10.69 -25.74
C PRO A 247 0.95 10.94 -24.56
N GLU A 248 0.61 11.90 -23.70
CA GLU A 248 1.41 12.28 -22.54
C GLU A 248 1.06 11.45 -21.29
N LEU A 249 0.11 10.51 -21.37
CA LEU A 249 -0.25 9.64 -20.24
C LEU A 249 0.74 8.47 -20.17
N PRO A 250 1.64 8.42 -19.16
CA PRO A 250 2.75 7.45 -19.16
C PRO A 250 2.28 5.99 -19.16
N PHE A 251 1.17 5.71 -18.46
CA PHE A 251 0.59 4.36 -18.33
C PHE A 251 0.08 3.77 -19.65
N THR A 252 -0.09 4.59 -20.69
CA THR A 252 -0.43 4.08 -22.02
C THR A 252 0.77 3.40 -22.70
N HIS A 253 2.00 3.78 -22.33
CA HIS A 253 3.23 3.23 -22.90
C HIS A 253 3.73 2.02 -22.11
N TRP A 254 3.55 2.06 -20.78
CA TRP A 254 3.91 0.95 -19.91
C TRP A 254 3.14 1.03 -18.59
N ASP A 255 2.54 -0.09 -18.16
CA ASP A 255 1.75 -0.13 -16.94
C ASP A 255 2.26 -1.21 -15.97
N PRO A 256 2.84 -0.83 -14.82
CA PRO A 256 3.42 -1.77 -13.86
C PRO A 256 2.38 -2.63 -13.15
N PHE A 257 1.13 -2.19 -13.08
CA PHE A 257 0.07 -2.93 -12.40
C PHE A 257 -0.45 -4.12 -13.21
N ARG A 258 -0.03 -4.24 -14.47
CA ARG A 258 -0.31 -5.41 -15.28
C ARG A 258 0.95 -6.26 -15.39
N THR A 259 1.11 -7.17 -14.44
CA THR A 259 2.26 -8.08 -14.33
C THR A 259 2.50 -8.92 -15.59
N GLN A 260 1.49 -9.08 -16.44
CA GLN A 260 1.59 -9.74 -17.75
C GLN A 260 2.42 -8.94 -18.78
N PHE A 261 2.60 -7.63 -18.60
CA PHE A 261 3.53 -6.80 -19.39
C PHE A 261 4.97 -6.84 -18.88
N VAL A 262 5.16 -7.42 -17.69
CA VAL A 262 6.42 -7.46 -16.94
C VAL A 262 7.01 -8.88 -16.89
N GLY A 263 6.20 -9.90 -17.15
CA GLY A 263 6.56 -11.31 -17.06
C GLY A 263 7.13 -11.92 -18.34
N LEU A 264 7.80 -13.07 -18.17
CA LEU A 264 8.21 -13.95 -19.26
C LEU A 264 6.97 -14.52 -19.98
N VAL A 265 7.10 -14.78 -21.28
CA VAL A 265 6.08 -15.47 -22.08
C VAL A 265 6.00 -16.93 -21.63
N PRO A 266 4.88 -17.42 -21.06
CA PRO A 266 4.80 -18.81 -20.62
C PRO A 266 5.04 -19.78 -21.78
N GLY A 267 6.01 -20.69 -21.64
CA GLY A 267 6.39 -21.64 -22.69
C GLY A 267 7.07 -21.02 -23.92
N GLY A 268 7.42 -19.73 -23.89
CA GLY A 268 8.04 -19.04 -25.02
C GLY A 268 9.50 -19.45 -25.26
N THR A 269 9.95 -19.38 -26.52
CA THR A 269 11.35 -19.61 -26.89
C THR A 269 12.26 -18.50 -26.34
N PRO A 270 13.57 -18.73 -26.17
CA PRO A 270 14.50 -17.68 -25.74
C PRO A 270 14.46 -16.41 -26.59
N GLU A 271 14.21 -16.52 -27.89
CA GLU A 271 14.04 -15.38 -28.80
C GLU A 271 12.76 -14.58 -28.47
N GLN A 272 11.67 -15.28 -28.16
CA GLN A 272 10.42 -14.66 -27.71
C GLN A 272 10.58 -13.98 -26.34
N GLN A 273 11.35 -14.60 -25.44
CA GLN A 273 11.65 -13.99 -24.13
C GLN A 273 12.51 -12.74 -24.27
N LEU A 274 13.51 -12.78 -25.16
CA LEU A 274 14.35 -11.64 -25.46
C LEU A 274 13.53 -10.48 -26.02
N GLU A 275 12.67 -10.76 -27.01
CA GLU A 275 11.80 -9.76 -27.62
C GLU A 275 10.83 -9.15 -26.60
N GLN A 276 10.20 -9.98 -25.75
CA GLN A 276 9.33 -9.48 -24.68
C GLN A 276 10.11 -8.59 -23.69
N SER A 277 11.30 -9.02 -23.28
CA SER A 277 12.14 -8.25 -22.35
C SER A 277 12.56 -6.89 -22.93
N ARG A 278 12.87 -6.85 -24.24
CA ARG A 278 13.18 -5.60 -24.96
C ARG A 278 11.98 -4.67 -25.02
N ARG A 279 10.78 -5.19 -25.27
CA ARG A 279 9.54 -4.39 -25.26
C ARG A 279 9.25 -3.82 -23.88
N SER A 280 9.39 -4.61 -22.81
CA SER A 280 9.21 -4.13 -21.44
C SER A 280 10.22 -3.04 -21.08
N LEU A 281 11.50 -3.20 -21.47
CA LEU A 281 12.52 -2.17 -21.29
C LEU A 281 12.19 -0.88 -22.03
N ALA A 282 11.89 -0.98 -23.34
CA ALA A 282 11.56 0.19 -24.17
C ALA A 282 10.30 0.92 -23.67
N GLY A 283 9.28 0.16 -23.23
CA GLY A 283 8.09 0.72 -22.61
C GLY A 283 8.40 1.49 -21.32
N ALA A 284 9.20 0.91 -20.43
CA ALA A 284 9.60 1.55 -19.17
C ALA A 284 10.46 2.80 -19.40
N GLU A 285 11.36 2.80 -20.39
CA GLU A 285 12.13 3.98 -20.78
C GLU A 285 11.22 5.08 -21.36
N THR A 286 10.29 4.71 -22.24
CA THR A 286 9.29 5.63 -22.79
C THR A 286 8.38 6.21 -21.71
N PHE A 287 7.97 5.40 -20.72
CA PHE A 287 7.21 5.87 -19.57
C PHE A 287 7.92 7.02 -18.85
N LEU A 288 9.22 6.87 -18.57
CA LEU A 288 9.98 7.93 -17.89
C LEU A 288 10.19 9.17 -18.77
N GLU A 289 10.39 8.98 -20.08
CA GLU A 289 10.50 10.10 -21.01
C GLU A 289 9.20 10.92 -21.04
N VAL A 290 8.05 10.23 -21.09
CA VAL A 290 6.73 10.86 -21.08
C VAL A 290 6.45 11.53 -19.73
N ALA A 291 6.73 10.84 -18.62
CA ALA A 291 6.59 11.39 -17.26
C ALA A 291 7.49 12.63 -17.04
N GLY A 292 8.67 12.67 -17.66
CA GLY A 292 9.55 13.84 -17.62
C GLY A 292 8.98 15.07 -18.32
N ARG A 293 8.02 14.90 -19.25
CA ARG A 293 7.29 16.01 -19.89
C ARG A 293 6.06 16.42 -19.08
N LYS A 294 5.30 15.44 -18.59
CA LYS A 294 4.10 15.63 -17.77
C LYS A 294 4.11 14.64 -16.61
N PRO A 295 4.41 15.10 -15.37
CA PRO A 295 4.60 14.22 -14.21
C PRO A 295 3.39 13.33 -13.94
N VAL A 296 3.63 12.12 -13.45
CA VAL A 296 2.57 11.14 -13.12
C VAL A 296 1.56 11.72 -12.12
N ALA A 297 2.05 12.53 -11.17
CA ALA A 297 1.22 13.23 -10.19
C ALA A 297 0.12 14.11 -10.83
N SER A 298 0.35 14.65 -12.02
CA SER A 298 -0.63 15.47 -12.73
C SER A 298 -1.89 14.70 -13.17
N TYR A 299 -1.82 13.37 -13.20
CA TYR A 299 -2.97 12.49 -13.50
C TYR A 299 -3.75 12.07 -12.26
N HIS A 300 -3.49 12.70 -11.12
CA HIS A 300 -4.22 12.45 -9.88
C HIS A 300 -4.86 13.76 -9.39
N TYR A 301 -6.00 13.65 -8.70
CA TYR A 301 -6.51 14.70 -7.83
C TYR A 301 -5.78 14.71 -6.49
N GLN A 302 -5.39 13.53 -6.00
CA GLN A 302 -4.68 13.36 -4.73
C GLN A 302 -3.32 12.68 -4.92
N PRO A 303 -2.32 13.37 -5.52
CA PRO A 303 -1.01 12.79 -5.80
C PRO A 303 -0.26 12.30 -4.56
N GLN A 304 -0.52 12.87 -3.38
CA GLN A 304 0.06 12.44 -2.11
C GLN A 304 -0.36 11.02 -1.67
N HIS A 305 -1.44 10.49 -2.24
CA HIS A 305 -1.90 9.11 -2.00
C HIS A 305 -1.52 8.16 -3.14
N ALA A 306 -0.93 8.67 -4.22
CA ALA A 306 -0.45 7.85 -5.33
C ALA A 306 0.95 7.30 -5.03
N PRO A 307 1.27 6.06 -5.45
CA PRO A 307 2.64 5.57 -5.41
C PRO A 307 3.58 6.42 -6.26
N ASP A 308 4.83 6.60 -5.83
CA ASP A 308 5.88 7.21 -6.65
C ASP A 308 6.31 6.25 -7.78
N MET A 309 5.54 6.30 -8.86
CA MET A 309 5.75 5.44 -10.02
C MET A 309 7.02 5.77 -10.79
N GLU A 310 7.43 7.03 -10.81
CA GLU A 310 8.64 7.42 -11.55
C GLU A 310 9.88 6.81 -10.90
N SER A 311 9.98 6.88 -9.56
CA SER A 311 11.06 6.20 -8.84
C SER A 311 10.98 4.68 -8.96
N PHE A 312 9.76 4.10 -8.91
CA PHE A 312 9.57 2.68 -9.13
C PHE A 312 10.07 2.23 -10.51
N VAL A 313 9.66 2.91 -11.59
CA VAL A 313 10.07 2.57 -12.96
C VAL A 313 11.58 2.71 -13.15
N ARG A 314 12.20 3.77 -12.60
CA ARG A 314 13.68 3.92 -12.61
C ARG A 314 14.37 2.70 -12.02
N SER A 315 13.87 2.16 -10.90
CA SER A 315 14.45 0.97 -10.27
C SER A 315 14.26 -0.31 -11.11
N GLN A 316 13.18 -0.40 -11.88
CA GLN A 316 12.87 -1.56 -12.72
C GLN A 316 13.70 -1.59 -14.02
N ILE A 317 14.04 -0.43 -14.58
CA ILE A 317 14.81 -0.35 -15.84
C ILE A 317 16.15 -1.09 -15.74
N ASP A 318 16.88 -0.94 -14.65
CA ASP A 318 18.17 -1.63 -14.48
C ASP A 318 18.00 -3.16 -14.40
N THR A 319 16.90 -3.60 -13.79
CA THR A 319 16.51 -5.01 -13.77
C THR A 319 16.20 -5.50 -15.18
N TYR A 320 15.41 -4.77 -15.97
CA TYR A 320 15.12 -5.13 -17.36
C TYR A 320 16.35 -5.14 -18.26
N ARG A 321 17.26 -4.18 -18.09
CA ARG A 321 18.56 -4.19 -18.79
C ARG A 321 19.38 -5.43 -18.46
N GLY A 322 19.39 -5.85 -17.20
CA GLY A 322 19.98 -7.12 -16.78
C GLY A 322 19.35 -8.33 -17.48
N THR A 323 18.01 -8.41 -17.45
CA THR A 323 17.25 -9.49 -18.08
C THR A 323 17.45 -9.56 -19.60
N VAL A 324 17.44 -8.43 -20.30
CA VAL A 324 17.73 -8.36 -21.74
C VAL A 324 19.12 -8.92 -22.03
N ARG A 325 20.16 -8.46 -21.33
CA ARG A 325 21.53 -8.97 -21.53
C ARG A 325 21.64 -10.47 -21.30
N ASN A 326 20.95 -11.00 -20.28
CA ASN A 326 20.95 -12.43 -19.99
C ASN A 326 20.31 -13.23 -21.14
N TRP A 327 19.17 -12.80 -21.66
CA TRP A 327 18.53 -13.48 -22.80
C TRP A 327 19.33 -13.34 -24.09
N GLU A 328 19.99 -12.21 -24.32
CA GLU A 328 20.91 -12.04 -25.46
C GLU A 328 22.03 -13.07 -25.43
N GLN A 329 22.63 -13.31 -24.26
CA GLN A 329 23.66 -14.34 -24.09
C GLN A 329 23.12 -15.75 -24.35
N VAL A 330 21.90 -16.06 -23.89
CA VAL A 330 21.27 -17.38 -24.12
C VAL A 330 20.99 -17.61 -25.62
N VAL A 331 20.43 -16.62 -26.31
CA VAL A 331 20.13 -16.70 -27.76
C VAL A 331 21.43 -16.81 -28.56
N GLN A 332 22.45 -16.02 -28.24
CA GLN A 332 23.76 -16.06 -28.91
C GLN A 332 24.53 -17.35 -28.62
N GLY A 333 24.44 -17.88 -27.39
CA GLY A 333 25.08 -19.13 -26.96
C GLY A 333 24.48 -20.37 -27.63
N ARG A 334 23.18 -20.36 -27.94
CA ARG A 334 22.52 -21.40 -28.75
C ARG A 334 23.00 -21.45 -30.20
N GLY A 335 23.51 -20.34 -30.75
CA GLY A 335 24.07 -20.30 -32.11
C GLY A 335 25.49 -20.85 -32.25
N ARG A 336 26.09 -21.37 -31.17
CA ARG A 336 27.48 -21.89 -31.12
C ARG A 336 27.59 -23.40 -30.86
N LEU A 337 26.48 -24.14 -30.93
CA LEU A 337 26.43 -25.60 -30.87
C LEU A 337 25.84 -26.15 -32.17
#